data_AF-A0A7W5DVC6-F1
#
_entry.id   AF-A0A7W5DVC6-F1
#
_cell.length_a   1.000
_cell.length_b   1.000
_cell.length_c   1.000
_cell.angle_alpha   90.00
_cell.angle_beta   90.00
_cell.angle_gamma   90.00
#
_symmetry.space_group_name_H-M   'P 1'
#
loop_
_entity.id
_entity.type
_entity.pdbx_description
1 polymer ?
#
loop_
_entity_poly.entity_id
_entity_poly.type
_entity_poly.pdbx_seq_one_letter_code
_entity_poly.pdbx_strand_id
1 'polypeptide(L)'
;MSDYPYNFDAKIVKYGLSKIVFSVVYVPKDVVSQLDFSESKRLRIDGEIEGIRIEGALMPTKGRWYLMVSKKLQKLCGVTMGDRVRVSFDIAHQDAITVPNELQFALEANDDAMNAWNQSTAGKRRGLCYRVASAKKVETRERRVEETIDFLLAEKAKAMTDAEKQNLIETLDALVMTAALKSTKIAKYGGTLYTLKPDEKEGPFCGVFPYKAHVQLSFAKGNELDDPNGLLEGKGKFRRHLTYKSLDEVDAKVVKRFVKAASKLGSK
;
A
#
# COMPACT_ATOMS: atom_id res chain seq x y z
N MET A 1 -12.44 3.03 -37.98
CA MET A 1 -12.11 1.93 -37.04
C MET A 1 -11.35 2.57 -35.89
N SER A 2 -11.45 2.03 -34.68
CA SER A 2 -10.74 2.59 -33.52
C SER A 2 -9.23 2.43 -33.72
N ASP A 3 -8.44 3.45 -33.38
CA ASP A 3 -6.97 3.40 -33.47
C ASP A 3 -6.33 2.64 -32.28
N TYR A 4 -7.15 2.22 -31.31
CA TYR A 4 -6.70 1.44 -30.17
C TYR A 4 -6.31 0.01 -30.60
N PRO A 5 -5.22 -0.56 -30.04
CA PRO A 5 -4.71 -1.87 -30.44
C PRO A 5 -5.59 -3.04 -29.99
N TYR A 6 -6.30 -2.91 -28.86
CA TYR A 6 -7.17 -3.97 -28.33
C TYR A 6 -8.63 -3.64 -28.57
N ASN A 7 -9.36 -4.54 -29.25
CA ASN A 7 -10.76 -4.32 -29.65
C ASN A 7 -11.58 -5.61 -29.44
N PHE A 8 -12.75 -5.52 -28.83
CA PHE A 8 -13.65 -6.66 -28.67
C PHE A 8 -15.11 -6.24 -28.41
N ASP A 9 -16.05 -7.12 -28.72
CA ASP A 9 -17.46 -6.95 -28.36
C ASP A 9 -17.82 -7.83 -27.15
N ALA A 10 -18.38 -7.23 -26.10
CA ALA A 10 -18.75 -7.94 -24.86
C ALA A 10 -20.13 -7.54 -24.33
N LYS A 11 -20.77 -8.49 -23.64
CA LYS A 11 -22.06 -8.25 -22.98
C LYS A 11 -21.87 -7.51 -21.66
N ILE A 12 -22.68 -6.49 -21.41
CA ILE A 12 -22.77 -5.83 -20.10
C ILE A 12 -23.45 -6.78 -19.12
N VAL A 13 -22.76 -7.13 -18.03
CA VAL A 13 -23.23 -8.08 -17.02
C VAL A 13 -23.12 -7.52 -15.60
N LYS A 14 -23.84 -8.13 -14.67
CA LYS A 14 -23.75 -7.80 -13.25
C LYS A 14 -22.51 -8.45 -12.64
N TYR A 15 -21.77 -7.68 -11.85
CA TYR A 15 -20.67 -8.18 -11.02
C TYR A 15 -20.88 -7.72 -9.57
N GLY A 16 -21.05 -8.69 -8.67
CA GLY A 16 -21.20 -8.43 -7.24
C GLY A 16 -19.86 -8.37 -6.53
N LEU A 17 -19.62 -7.31 -5.76
CA LEU A 17 -18.50 -7.21 -4.83
C LEU A 17 -19.06 -6.89 -3.43
N SER A 18 -19.05 -7.88 -2.55
CA SER A 18 -19.73 -7.80 -1.25
C SER A 18 -21.21 -7.45 -1.44
N LYS A 19 -21.71 -6.38 -0.81
CA LYS A 19 -23.11 -5.93 -0.90
C LYS A 19 -23.41 -5.04 -2.13
N ILE A 20 -22.41 -4.72 -2.95
CA ILE A 20 -22.54 -3.77 -4.06
C ILE A 20 -22.53 -4.53 -5.39
N VAL A 21 -23.44 -4.17 -6.30
CA VAL A 21 -23.51 -4.74 -7.65
C VAL A 21 -23.12 -3.69 -8.68
N PHE A 22 -22.15 -4.02 -9.51
CA PHE A 22 -21.66 -3.19 -10.61
C PHE A 22 -22.16 -3.72 -11.96
N SER A 23 -22.20 -2.84 -12.96
CA SER A 23 -22.33 -3.25 -14.37
C SER A 23 -20.94 -3.27 -14.98
N VAL A 24 -20.57 -4.38 -15.61
CA VAL A 24 -19.21 -4.59 -16.12
C VAL A 24 -19.23 -5.28 -17.47
N VAL A 25 -18.12 -5.19 -18.19
CA VAL A 25 -17.80 -6.04 -19.34
C VAL A 25 -16.53 -6.83 -19.02
N TYR A 26 -16.54 -8.13 -19.32
CA TYR A 26 -15.35 -8.96 -19.14
C TYR A 26 -14.46 -8.88 -20.36
N VAL A 27 -13.15 -8.71 -20.13
CA VAL A 27 -12.15 -8.76 -21.18
C VAL A 27 -11.98 -10.21 -21.64
N PRO A 28 -12.03 -10.49 -22.95
CA PRO A 28 -11.79 -11.82 -23.52
C PRO A 28 -10.42 -12.40 -23.16
N LYS A 29 -10.31 -13.73 -23.12
CA LYS A 29 -9.08 -14.41 -22.68
C LYS A 29 -7.91 -14.17 -23.62
N ASP A 30 -8.18 -14.13 -24.92
CA ASP A 30 -7.25 -13.83 -26.01
C ASP A 30 -6.66 -12.43 -25.90
N VAL A 31 -7.48 -11.42 -25.54
CA VAL A 31 -6.98 -10.08 -25.23
C VAL A 31 -6.15 -10.10 -23.94
N VAL A 32 -6.65 -10.72 -22.87
CA VAL A 32 -5.93 -10.83 -21.59
C VAL A 32 -4.56 -11.50 -21.75
N SER A 33 -4.42 -12.52 -22.61
CA SER A 33 -3.15 -13.23 -22.82
C SER A 33 -2.07 -12.39 -23.51
N GLN A 34 -2.45 -11.27 -24.13
CA GLN A 34 -1.52 -10.35 -24.78
C GLN A 34 -1.00 -9.25 -23.85
N LEU A 35 -1.57 -9.13 -22.64
CA LEU A 35 -1.25 -8.06 -21.70
C LEU A 35 -0.22 -8.52 -20.66
N ASP A 36 0.70 -7.63 -20.31
CA ASP A 36 1.66 -7.87 -19.24
C ASP A 36 1.07 -7.51 -17.86
N PHE A 37 0.89 -8.53 -17.02
CA PHE A 37 0.43 -8.39 -15.63
C PHE A 37 1.51 -8.77 -14.61
N SER A 38 2.79 -8.70 -15.00
CA SER A 38 3.94 -9.01 -14.14
C SER A 38 4.06 -8.02 -12.98
N GLU A 39 4.03 -6.72 -13.28
CA GLU A 39 4.16 -5.64 -12.30
C GLU A 39 2.85 -5.37 -11.54
N SER A 40 1.71 -5.42 -12.22
CA SER A 40 0.40 -5.13 -11.63
C SER A 40 -0.69 -6.02 -12.21
N LYS A 41 -1.54 -6.58 -11.33
CA LYS A 41 -2.77 -7.26 -11.74
C LYS A 41 -3.89 -6.30 -12.14
N ARG A 42 -3.71 -4.99 -11.96
CA ARG A 42 -4.65 -3.94 -12.33
C ARG A 42 -3.95 -2.97 -13.27
N LEU A 43 -4.26 -3.05 -14.56
CA LEU A 43 -3.68 -2.17 -15.58
C LEU A 43 -4.58 -0.97 -15.85
N ARG A 44 -4.00 0.23 -15.88
CA ARG A 44 -4.63 1.45 -16.37
C ARG A 44 -4.80 1.39 -17.88
N ILE A 45 -5.92 1.91 -18.35
CA ILE A 45 -6.25 1.98 -19.77
C ILE A 45 -6.77 3.36 -20.14
N ASP A 46 -6.54 3.72 -21.40
CA ASP A 46 -7.26 4.76 -22.13
C ASP A 46 -7.97 4.08 -23.31
N GLY A 47 -9.22 4.44 -23.57
CA GLY A 47 -10.02 3.70 -24.52
C GLY A 47 -11.39 4.32 -24.77
N GLU A 48 -12.28 3.52 -25.33
CA GLU A 48 -13.65 3.88 -25.60
C GLU A 48 -14.60 2.68 -25.46
N ILE A 49 -15.86 2.99 -25.15
CA ILE A 49 -16.98 2.04 -25.22
C ILE A 49 -18.05 2.69 -26.08
N GLU A 50 -18.45 2.05 -27.18
CA GLU A 50 -19.38 2.63 -28.17
C GLU A 50 -18.96 4.04 -28.62
N GLY A 51 -17.65 4.25 -28.84
CA GLY A 51 -17.08 5.55 -29.25
C GLY A 51 -17.03 6.62 -28.14
N ILE A 52 -17.50 6.33 -26.93
CA ILE A 52 -17.40 7.24 -25.80
C ILE A 52 -16.09 6.97 -25.06
N ARG A 53 -15.21 7.98 -25.01
CA ARG A 53 -13.90 7.92 -24.32
C ARG A 53 -14.07 7.51 -22.86
N ILE A 54 -13.23 6.56 -22.43
CA ILE A 54 -13.11 6.10 -21.06
C ILE A 54 -11.65 6.10 -20.62
N GLU A 55 -11.43 6.53 -19.39
CA GLU A 55 -10.17 6.34 -18.67
C GLU A 55 -10.44 5.48 -17.44
N GLY A 56 -9.71 4.37 -17.32
CA GLY A 56 -10.12 3.31 -16.43
C GLY A 56 -9.00 2.38 -16.01
N ALA A 57 -9.40 1.26 -15.42
CA ALA A 57 -8.49 0.17 -15.12
C ALA A 57 -9.15 -1.17 -15.39
N LEU A 58 -8.37 -2.11 -15.93
CA LEU A 58 -8.71 -3.52 -15.95
C LEU A 58 -8.66 -4.06 -14.53
N MET A 59 -9.79 -4.51 -14.02
CA MET A 59 -9.94 -4.96 -12.64
C MET A 59 -9.87 -6.49 -12.57
N PRO A 60 -8.95 -7.07 -11.78
CA PRO A 60 -8.86 -8.53 -11.67
C PRO A 60 -10.00 -9.09 -10.81
N THR A 61 -10.52 -10.25 -11.18
CA THR A 61 -11.45 -11.05 -10.40
C THR A 61 -11.37 -12.52 -10.79
N LYS A 62 -11.17 -13.43 -9.83
CA LYS A 62 -11.18 -14.91 -10.03
C LYS A 62 -10.60 -15.38 -11.38
N GLY A 63 -9.42 -14.89 -11.77
CA GLY A 63 -8.74 -15.25 -13.03
C GLY A 63 -9.25 -14.57 -14.31
N ARG A 64 -10.07 -13.53 -14.20
CA ARG A 64 -10.59 -12.71 -15.29
C ARG A 64 -10.34 -11.23 -15.02
N TRP A 65 -10.47 -10.42 -16.05
CA TRP A 65 -10.41 -8.95 -15.95
C TRP A 65 -11.69 -8.35 -16.47
N TYR A 66 -12.10 -7.22 -15.88
CA TYR A 66 -13.30 -6.51 -16.29
C TYR A 66 -13.10 -4.99 -16.29
N LEU A 67 -13.93 -4.32 -17.07
CA LEU A 67 -14.10 -2.87 -17.07
C LEU A 67 -15.47 -2.52 -16.51
N MET A 68 -15.54 -1.43 -15.74
CA MET A 68 -16.80 -0.92 -15.22
C MET A 68 -17.54 -0.10 -16.28
N VAL A 69 -18.81 -0.39 -16.49
CA VAL A 69 -19.70 0.38 -17.35
C VAL A 69 -20.67 1.15 -16.46
N SER A 70 -20.26 2.34 -16.00
CA SER A 70 -21.06 3.14 -15.07
C SER A 70 -22.45 3.49 -15.63
N LYS A 71 -23.41 3.85 -14.76
CA LYS A 71 -24.74 4.29 -15.21
C LYS A 71 -24.70 5.53 -16.09
N LYS A 72 -23.75 6.44 -15.85
CA LYS A 72 -23.50 7.59 -16.71
C LYS A 72 -23.05 7.15 -18.11
N LEU A 73 -22.11 6.21 -18.18
CA LEU A 73 -21.61 5.69 -19.46
C LEU A 73 -22.70 4.94 -20.23
N GLN A 74 -23.47 4.08 -19.56
CA GLN A 74 -24.66 3.42 -20.14
C GLN A 74 -25.59 4.43 -20.81
N LYS A 75 -25.91 5.53 -20.12
CA LYS A 75 -26.77 6.60 -20.66
C LYS A 75 -26.13 7.30 -21.86
N LEU A 76 -24.83 7.57 -21.84
CA LEU A 76 -24.12 8.23 -22.95
C LEU A 76 -24.05 7.37 -24.19
N CYS A 77 -23.84 6.06 -24.03
CA CYS A 77 -23.78 5.10 -25.13
C CYS A 77 -25.18 4.66 -25.62
N GLY A 78 -26.26 5.00 -24.88
CA GLY A 78 -27.61 4.51 -25.20
C GLY A 78 -27.81 3.01 -24.95
N VAL A 79 -27.06 2.43 -24.01
CA VAL A 79 -27.04 0.98 -23.72
C VAL A 79 -27.47 0.66 -22.29
N THR A 80 -27.85 -0.58 -22.06
CA THR A 80 -28.38 -1.07 -20.79
C THR A 80 -27.79 -2.42 -20.40
N MET A 81 -28.20 -2.95 -19.25
CA MET A 81 -27.73 -4.24 -18.76
C MET A 81 -28.14 -5.36 -19.72
N GLY A 82 -27.18 -6.15 -20.16
CA GLY A 82 -27.41 -7.24 -21.10
C GLY A 82 -27.13 -6.88 -22.56
N ASP A 83 -26.95 -5.61 -22.90
CA ASP A 83 -26.57 -5.23 -24.26
C ASP A 83 -25.12 -5.63 -24.54
N ARG A 84 -24.81 -5.86 -25.83
CA ARG A 84 -23.44 -6.07 -26.30
C ARG A 84 -22.87 -4.71 -26.69
N VAL A 85 -21.66 -4.43 -26.24
CA VAL A 85 -20.94 -3.21 -26.55
C VAL A 85 -19.56 -3.49 -27.11
N ARG A 86 -19.12 -2.65 -28.03
CA ARG A 86 -17.76 -2.58 -28.53
C ARG A 86 -16.88 -1.82 -27.55
N VAL A 87 -15.76 -2.43 -27.20
CA VAL A 87 -14.74 -1.88 -26.33
C VAL A 87 -13.43 -1.83 -27.12
N SER A 88 -12.77 -0.68 -27.08
CA SER A 88 -11.46 -0.46 -27.70
C SER A 88 -10.55 0.23 -26.69
N PHE A 89 -9.30 -0.23 -26.49
CA PHE A 89 -8.39 0.43 -25.53
C PHE A 89 -6.90 0.18 -25.83
N ASP A 90 -6.06 0.99 -25.20
CA ASP A 90 -4.61 0.75 -25.02
C ASP A 90 -4.24 0.81 -23.53
N ILE A 91 -3.06 0.30 -23.18
CA ILE A 91 -2.49 0.41 -21.84
C ILE A 91 -2.00 1.85 -21.63
N ALA A 92 -2.62 2.52 -20.67
CA ALA A 92 -2.23 3.88 -20.28
C ALA A 92 -1.02 3.87 -19.34
N HIS A 93 -0.37 5.02 -19.17
CA HIS A 93 0.69 5.18 -18.19
C HIS A 93 0.15 4.92 -16.77
N GLN A 94 0.71 3.92 -16.08
CA GLN A 94 0.15 3.40 -14.83
C GLN A 94 0.14 4.44 -13.69
N ASP A 95 1.10 5.36 -13.71
CA ASP A 95 1.25 6.41 -12.71
C ASP A 95 0.88 7.82 -13.21
N ALA A 96 0.22 7.94 -14.36
CA ALA A 96 -0.26 9.25 -14.80
C ALA A 96 -1.37 9.75 -13.86
N ILE A 97 -1.21 10.98 -13.39
CA ILE A 97 -2.16 11.66 -12.50
C ILE A 97 -2.30 13.09 -13.00
N THR A 98 -3.50 13.49 -13.39
CA THR A 98 -3.84 14.89 -13.59
C THR A 98 -4.20 15.49 -12.24
N VAL A 99 -3.38 16.41 -11.76
CA VAL A 99 -3.62 17.16 -10.52
C VAL A 99 -4.47 18.39 -10.86
N PRO A 100 -5.62 18.62 -10.19
CA PRO A 100 -6.37 19.86 -10.36
C PRO A 100 -5.50 21.07 -10.00
N ASN A 101 -5.58 22.15 -10.80
CA ASN A 101 -4.72 23.32 -10.63
C ASN A 101 -4.80 23.89 -9.21
N GLU A 102 -6.00 23.98 -8.63
CA GLU A 102 -6.20 24.47 -7.26
C GLU A 102 -5.48 23.61 -6.20
N LEU A 103 -5.42 22.29 -6.41
CA LEU A 103 -4.69 21.39 -5.52
C LEU A 103 -3.18 21.52 -5.75
N GLN A 104 -2.75 21.66 -7.00
CA GLN A 104 -1.34 21.85 -7.35
C GLN A 104 -0.78 23.13 -6.68
N PHE A 105 -1.48 24.26 -6.80
CA PHE A 105 -1.08 25.51 -6.15
C PHE A 105 -1.02 25.39 -4.63
N ALA A 106 -2.00 24.72 -4.01
CA ALA A 106 -2.00 24.51 -2.56
C ALA A 106 -0.86 23.60 -2.07
N LEU A 107 -0.49 22.59 -2.86
CA LEU A 107 0.67 21.74 -2.58
C LEU A 107 1.97 22.54 -2.72
N GLU A 108 2.13 23.33 -3.78
CA GLU A 108 3.32 24.15 -4.01
C GLU A 108 3.50 25.23 -2.93
N ALA A 109 2.42 25.70 -2.33
CA ALA A 109 2.46 26.63 -1.19
C ALA A 109 2.80 25.97 0.16
N ASN A 110 2.93 24.64 0.23
CA ASN A 110 3.15 23.91 1.48
C ASN A 110 4.12 22.74 1.29
N ASP A 111 5.40 22.98 1.60
CA ASP A 111 6.48 21.99 1.47
C ASP A 111 6.20 20.68 2.22
N ASP A 112 5.59 20.76 3.40
CA ASP A 112 5.28 19.58 4.21
C ASP A 112 4.19 18.71 3.58
N ALA A 113 3.14 19.35 3.06
CA ALA A 113 2.10 18.66 2.32
C ALA A 113 2.64 18.11 0.99
N MET A 114 3.50 18.85 0.29
CA MET A 114 4.17 18.41 -0.93
C MET A 114 5.06 17.18 -0.68
N ASN A 115 5.82 17.17 0.41
CA ASN A 115 6.63 16.03 0.81
C ASN A 115 5.77 14.80 1.10
N ALA A 116 4.70 14.95 1.88
CA ALA A 116 3.75 13.87 2.14
C ALA A 116 3.02 13.38 0.89
N TRP A 117 2.75 14.28 -0.06
CA TRP A 117 2.19 13.97 -1.37
C TRP A 117 3.15 13.12 -2.20
N ASN A 118 4.42 13.50 -2.30
CA ASN A 118 5.43 12.79 -3.07
C ASN A 118 5.71 11.38 -2.52
N GLN A 119 5.62 11.20 -1.20
CA GLN A 119 5.71 9.89 -0.56
C GLN A 119 4.43 9.05 -0.66
N SER A 120 3.32 9.64 -1.10
CA SER A 120 2.05 8.92 -1.26
C SER A 120 2.02 8.11 -2.56
N THR A 121 1.48 6.89 -2.46
CA THR A 121 1.31 6.01 -3.62
C THR A 121 0.50 6.70 -4.73
N ALA A 122 0.76 6.35 -5.99
CA ALA A 122 0.01 6.92 -7.11
C ALA A 122 -1.51 6.68 -6.99
N GLY A 123 -1.93 5.55 -6.40
CA GLY A 123 -3.33 5.27 -6.06
C GLY A 123 -3.93 6.27 -5.08
N LYS A 124 -3.22 6.60 -4.01
CA LYS A 124 -3.65 7.58 -3.00
C LYS A 124 -3.75 8.98 -3.61
N ARG A 125 -2.71 9.40 -4.35
CA ARG A 125 -2.68 10.68 -5.08
C ARG A 125 -3.88 10.81 -6.04
N ARG A 126 -4.14 9.78 -6.86
CA ARG A 126 -5.33 9.74 -7.75
C ARG A 126 -6.65 9.89 -7.00
N GLY A 127 -6.79 9.20 -5.86
CA GLY A 127 -8.00 9.30 -5.04
C GLY A 127 -8.25 10.72 -4.53
N LEU A 128 -7.19 11.40 -4.09
CA LEU A 128 -7.24 12.79 -3.64
C LEU A 128 -7.58 13.75 -4.81
N CYS A 129 -6.89 13.61 -5.96
CA CYS A 129 -7.22 14.38 -7.17
C CYS A 129 -8.68 14.20 -7.59
N TYR A 130 -9.16 12.95 -7.62
CA TYR A 130 -10.54 12.66 -7.99
C TYR A 130 -11.55 13.27 -7.02
N ARG A 131 -11.27 13.23 -5.70
CA ARG A 131 -12.11 13.88 -4.69
C ARG A 131 -12.24 15.36 -4.99
N VAL A 132 -11.15 16.07 -5.28
CA VAL A 132 -11.21 17.49 -5.63
C VAL A 132 -11.93 17.69 -6.98
N ALA A 133 -11.46 17.07 -8.06
CA ALA A 133 -11.95 17.26 -9.43
C ALA A 133 -13.44 16.92 -9.62
N SER A 134 -13.98 15.96 -8.85
CA SER A 134 -15.38 15.55 -8.96
C SER A 134 -16.38 16.58 -8.44
N ALA A 135 -15.95 17.61 -7.70
CA ALA A 135 -16.83 18.66 -7.20
C ALA A 135 -17.15 19.71 -8.28
N LYS A 136 -18.45 19.89 -8.55
CA LYS A 136 -18.94 20.83 -9.57
C LYS A 136 -18.82 22.30 -9.14
N LYS A 137 -19.07 22.58 -7.86
CA LYS A 137 -19.01 23.94 -7.29
C LYS A 137 -17.58 24.28 -6.89
N VAL A 138 -17.16 25.52 -7.20
CA VAL A 138 -15.83 26.06 -6.85
C VAL A 138 -15.59 25.96 -5.35
N GLU A 139 -16.52 26.45 -4.53
CA GLU A 139 -16.41 26.44 -3.06
C GLU A 139 -16.20 25.01 -2.50
N THR A 140 -16.80 24.01 -3.14
CA THR A 140 -16.64 22.60 -2.73
C THR A 140 -15.28 22.05 -3.13
N ARG A 141 -14.70 22.52 -4.24
CA ARG A 141 -13.34 22.14 -4.64
C ARG A 141 -12.33 22.75 -3.68
N GLU A 142 -12.43 24.04 -3.39
CA GLU A 142 -11.56 24.76 -2.44
C GLU A 142 -11.55 24.07 -1.07
N ARG A 143 -12.72 23.84 -0.48
CA ARG A 143 -12.83 23.11 0.80
C ARG A 143 -12.20 21.72 0.74
N ARG A 144 -12.34 21.00 -0.37
CA ARG A 144 -11.72 19.66 -0.54
C ARG A 144 -10.22 19.73 -0.74
N VAL A 145 -9.69 20.83 -1.28
CA VAL A 145 -8.25 21.10 -1.34
C VAL A 145 -7.73 21.29 0.08
N GLU A 146 -8.36 22.14 0.88
CA GLU A 146 -7.99 22.35 2.30
C GLU A 146 -7.99 21.03 3.08
N GLU A 147 -9.08 20.25 3.01
CA GLU A 147 -9.16 18.92 3.63
C GLU A 147 -8.04 17.97 3.16
N THR A 148 -7.60 18.11 1.91
CA THR A 148 -6.53 17.28 1.35
C THR A 148 -5.17 17.69 1.92
N ILE A 149 -4.91 19.00 2.02
CA ILE A 149 -3.69 19.53 2.64
C ILE A 149 -3.63 19.13 4.12
N ASP A 150 -4.70 19.33 4.89
CA ASP A 150 -4.77 18.94 6.30
C ASP A 150 -4.49 17.44 6.49
N PHE A 151 -5.07 16.61 5.62
CA PHE A 151 -4.84 15.18 5.64
C PHE A 151 -3.38 14.81 5.35
N LEU A 152 -2.73 15.48 4.40
CA LEU A 152 -1.32 15.24 4.07
C LEU A 152 -0.40 15.68 5.21
N LEU A 153 -0.68 16.83 5.84
CA LEU A 153 0.04 17.31 7.02
C LEU A 153 -0.10 16.34 8.20
N ALA A 154 -1.31 15.83 8.45
CA ALA A 154 -1.55 14.83 9.48
C ALA A 154 -0.82 13.50 9.20
N GLU A 155 -0.71 13.11 7.93
CA GLU A 155 0.07 11.93 7.51
C GLU A 155 1.58 12.11 7.69
N LYS A 156 2.10 13.33 7.46
CA LYS A 156 3.48 13.70 7.79
C LYS A 156 3.70 13.62 9.30
N ALA A 157 2.84 14.24 10.10
CA ALA A 157 2.99 14.29 11.56
C ALA A 157 2.99 12.90 12.23
N LYS A 158 2.38 11.90 11.59
CA LYS A 158 2.42 10.49 12.04
C LYS A 158 3.66 9.72 11.58
N ALA A 159 4.37 10.21 10.57
CA ALA A 159 5.56 9.54 10.06
C ALA A 159 6.75 9.87 10.95
N MET A 160 7.50 8.85 11.33
CA MET A 160 8.76 9.00 12.03
C MET A 160 9.82 9.48 11.04
N THR A 161 10.61 10.47 11.43
CA THR A 161 11.74 10.97 10.63
C THR A 161 12.84 9.92 10.52
N ASP A 162 13.70 10.04 9.52
CA ASP A 162 14.81 9.09 9.34
C ASP A 162 15.82 9.17 10.50
N ALA A 163 16.04 10.36 11.06
CA ALA A 163 16.86 10.54 12.26
C ALA A 163 16.27 9.83 13.49
N GLU A 164 14.97 9.96 13.73
CA GLU A 164 14.30 9.25 14.83
C GLU A 164 14.36 7.73 14.66
N LYS A 165 14.12 7.23 13.44
CA LYS A 165 14.25 5.80 13.13
C LYS A 165 15.67 5.33 13.40
N GLN A 166 16.67 6.07 12.92
CA GLN A 166 18.07 5.71 13.07
C GLN A 166 18.46 5.64 14.55
N ASN A 167 18.08 6.64 15.36
CA ASN A 167 18.36 6.62 16.79
C ASN A 167 17.70 5.43 17.50
N LEU A 168 16.46 5.09 17.15
CA LEU A 168 15.76 3.92 17.69
C LEU A 168 16.45 2.62 17.27
N ILE A 169 16.83 2.50 16.00
CA ILE A 169 17.55 1.33 15.48
C ILE A 169 18.88 1.16 16.23
N GLU A 170 19.67 2.22 16.37
CA GLU A 170 20.96 2.18 17.05
C GLU A 170 20.83 1.82 18.53
N THR A 171 19.82 2.38 19.21
CA THR A 171 19.52 2.07 20.61
C THR A 171 19.14 0.60 20.79
N LEU A 172 18.21 0.09 19.97
CA LEU A 172 17.79 -1.31 20.02
C LEU A 172 18.93 -2.25 19.65
N ASP A 173 19.74 -1.89 18.65
CA ASP A 173 20.93 -2.64 18.24
C ASP A 173 21.92 -2.79 19.39
N ALA A 174 22.29 -1.69 20.04
CA ALA A 174 23.21 -1.69 21.18
C ALA A 174 22.68 -2.55 22.33
N LEU A 175 21.36 -2.49 22.61
CA LEU A 175 20.72 -3.30 23.64
C LEU A 175 20.74 -4.79 23.29
N VAL A 176 20.48 -5.14 22.02
CA VAL A 176 20.52 -6.52 21.54
C VAL A 176 21.94 -7.09 21.64
N MET A 177 22.94 -6.36 21.11
CA MET A 177 24.34 -6.79 21.12
C MET A 177 24.88 -6.91 22.55
N THR A 178 24.43 -6.06 23.48
CA THR A 178 24.80 -6.17 24.90
C THR A 178 24.14 -7.38 25.59
N ALA A 179 22.89 -7.70 25.23
CA ALA A 179 22.16 -8.83 25.81
C ALA A 179 22.62 -10.19 25.27
N ALA A 180 23.11 -10.24 24.03
CA ALA A 180 23.56 -11.44 23.35
C ALA A 180 24.92 -11.20 22.64
N LEU A 181 26.00 -11.05 23.41
CA LEU A 181 27.35 -10.65 22.95
C LEU A 181 27.93 -11.42 21.75
N LYS A 182 27.48 -12.64 21.50
CA LYS A 182 27.94 -13.49 20.37
C LYS A 182 27.07 -13.37 19.12
N SER A 183 26.09 -12.47 19.09
CA SER A 183 25.19 -12.34 17.96
C SER A 183 25.87 -11.73 16.74
N THR A 184 25.62 -12.32 15.57
CA THR A 184 25.94 -11.76 14.26
C THR A 184 24.72 -11.02 13.71
N LYS A 185 24.96 -9.94 12.96
CA LYS A 185 23.93 -9.15 12.27
C LYS A 185 23.79 -9.60 10.83
N ILE A 186 22.55 -9.75 10.35
CA ILE A 186 22.22 -10.07 8.96
C ILE A 186 21.21 -9.04 8.46
N ALA A 187 21.58 -8.25 7.45
CA ALA A 187 20.66 -7.34 6.79
C ALA A 187 19.65 -8.13 5.94
N LYS A 188 18.36 -8.06 6.27
CA LYS A 188 17.30 -8.77 5.54
C LYS A 188 15.93 -8.14 5.76
N TYR A 189 15.08 -8.20 4.73
CA TYR A 189 13.69 -7.70 4.78
C TYR A 189 13.55 -6.23 5.17
N GLY A 190 14.52 -5.39 4.78
CA GLY A 190 14.51 -3.96 5.11
C GLY A 190 14.87 -3.64 6.57
N GLY A 191 15.42 -4.60 7.33
CA GLY A 191 15.93 -4.38 8.68
C GLY A 191 17.11 -5.28 9.02
N THR A 192 17.41 -5.40 10.30
CA THR A 192 18.56 -6.15 10.82
C THR A 192 18.07 -7.36 11.63
N LEU A 193 18.47 -8.56 11.22
CA LEU A 193 18.27 -9.79 11.98
C LEU A 193 19.50 -10.07 12.85
N TYR A 194 19.27 -10.66 14.02
CA TYR A 194 20.32 -11.09 14.94
C TYR A 194 20.25 -12.60 15.15
N THR A 195 21.40 -13.26 15.00
CA THR A 195 21.52 -14.72 15.09
C THR A 195 22.77 -15.10 15.86
N LEU A 196 22.72 -16.22 16.58
CA LEU A 196 23.92 -16.87 17.14
C LEU A 196 24.49 -17.94 16.20
N LYS A 197 23.77 -18.23 15.10
CA LYS A 197 24.04 -19.30 14.15
C LYS A 197 23.85 -18.77 12.73
N PRO A 198 24.83 -18.06 12.17
CA PRO A 198 24.68 -17.38 10.87
C PRO A 198 24.48 -18.36 9.71
N ASP A 199 24.95 -19.60 9.84
CA ASP A 199 24.86 -20.62 8.79
C ASP A 199 23.52 -21.38 8.79
N GLU A 200 22.69 -21.22 9.81
CA GLU A 200 21.39 -21.88 9.90
C GLU A 200 20.26 -21.02 9.29
N LYS A 201 19.45 -21.64 8.43
CA LYS A 201 18.29 -20.99 7.78
C LYS A 201 17.27 -20.41 8.79
N GLU A 202 17.11 -21.06 9.94
CA GLU A 202 16.24 -20.63 11.06
C GLU A 202 17.04 -20.11 12.27
N GLY A 203 18.27 -19.65 12.05
CA GLY A 203 19.15 -19.15 13.12
C GLY A 203 18.73 -17.83 13.80
N PRO A 204 18.11 -16.85 13.10
CA PRO A 204 17.79 -15.56 13.73
C PRO A 204 16.74 -15.66 14.85
N PHE A 205 17.11 -15.19 16.03
CA PHE A 205 16.23 -15.21 17.21
C PHE A 205 15.42 -13.91 17.36
N CYS A 206 15.95 -12.78 16.89
CA CYS A 206 15.22 -11.52 16.80
C CYS A 206 15.65 -10.67 15.60
N GLY A 207 14.94 -9.56 15.37
CA GLY A 207 15.32 -8.53 14.40
C GLY A 207 14.71 -7.17 14.70
N VAL A 208 15.40 -6.12 14.27
CA VAL A 208 14.99 -4.72 14.36
C VAL A 208 14.55 -4.25 12.98
N PHE A 209 13.31 -3.77 12.86
CA PHE A 209 12.69 -3.40 11.59
C PHE A 209 12.07 -2.01 11.65
N PRO A 210 12.53 -1.06 10.82
CA PRO A 210 11.88 0.24 10.68
C PRO A 210 10.59 0.14 9.88
N TYR A 211 9.58 0.89 10.32
CA TYR A 211 8.32 1.13 9.61
C TYR A 211 8.07 2.63 9.48
N LYS A 212 6.99 3.02 8.80
CA LYS A 212 6.65 4.43 8.54
C LYS A 212 6.57 5.28 9.82
N ALA A 213 6.00 4.73 10.89
CA ALA A 213 5.66 5.48 12.11
C ALA A 213 6.27 4.90 13.40
N HIS A 214 7.08 3.84 13.29
CA HIS A 214 7.60 3.10 14.44
C HIS A 214 8.76 2.19 14.05
N VAL A 215 9.51 1.71 15.03
CA VAL A 215 10.51 0.65 14.89
C VAL A 215 10.05 -0.56 15.71
N GLN A 216 10.16 -1.77 15.16
CA GLN A 216 9.81 -3.00 15.88
C GLN A 216 11.04 -3.82 16.23
N LEU A 217 11.10 -4.31 17.47
CA LEU A 217 11.95 -5.43 17.85
C LEU A 217 11.10 -6.71 17.81
N SER A 218 11.30 -7.52 16.77
CA SER A 218 10.55 -8.76 16.53
C SER A 218 11.33 -9.98 16.98
N PHE A 219 10.65 -10.93 17.62
CA PHE A 219 11.21 -12.22 18.07
C PHE A 219 10.64 -13.37 17.25
N ALA A 220 11.51 -14.26 16.77
CA ALA A 220 11.10 -15.36 15.87
C ALA A 220 10.09 -16.32 16.52
N LYS A 221 10.38 -16.74 17.76
CA LYS A 221 9.53 -17.57 18.63
C LYS A 221 8.98 -16.77 19.80
N GLY A 222 8.50 -15.56 19.53
CA GLY A 222 8.05 -14.63 20.56
C GLY A 222 6.87 -15.14 21.40
N ASN A 223 6.06 -16.06 20.87
CA ASN A 223 4.96 -16.72 21.56
C ASN A 223 5.40 -17.66 22.70
N GLU A 224 6.66 -18.09 22.69
CA GLU A 224 7.26 -18.94 23.73
C GLU A 224 7.96 -18.12 24.83
N LEU A 225 7.98 -16.79 24.70
CA LEU A 225 8.57 -15.90 25.70
C LEU A 225 7.58 -15.65 26.84
N ASP A 226 8.09 -15.70 28.07
CA ASP A 226 7.33 -15.32 29.26
C ASP A 226 7.04 -13.81 29.26
N ASP A 227 5.76 -13.46 29.21
CA ASP A 227 5.27 -12.09 29.14
C ASP A 227 4.07 -11.87 30.07
N PRO A 228 4.29 -11.91 31.39
CA PRO A 228 3.22 -11.79 32.38
C PRO A 228 2.51 -10.42 32.33
N ASN A 229 3.16 -9.42 31.75
CA ASN A 229 2.66 -8.05 31.65
C ASN A 229 1.98 -7.75 30.30
N GLY A 230 1.95 -8.71 29.37
CA GLY A 230 1.33 -8.54 28.05
C GLY A 230 1.95 -7.43 27.20
N LEU A 231 3.27 -7.23 27.29
CA LEU A 231 4.02 -6.22 26.53
C LEU A 231 4.22 -6.61 25.06
N LEU A 232 4.25 -7.91 24.79
CA LEU A 232 4.49 -8.44 23.46
C LEU A 232 3.23 -8.39 22.59
N GLU A 233 3.35 -7.71 21.46
CA GLU A 233 2.29 -7.61 20.48
C GLU A 233 2.43 -8.67 19.37
N GLY A 234 1.33 -8.93 18.66
CA GLY A 234 1.29 -9.82 17.50
C GLY A 234 0.37 -11.03 17.69
N LYS A 235 -0.39 -11.37 16.63
CA LYS A 235 -1.35 -12.49 16.62
C LYS A 235 -0.90 -13.65 15.71
N GLY A 236 0.32 -13.60 15.19
CA GLY A 236 0.87 -14.64 14.32
C GLY A 236 1.12 -15.95 15.06
N LYS A 237 1.35 -17.03 14.29
CA LYS A 237 1.57 -18.39 14.83
C LYS A 237 2.74 -18.46 15.82
N PHE A 238 3.84 -17.76 15.54
CA PHE A 238 5.07 -17.81 16.35
C PHE A 238 5.55 -16.43 16.79
N ARG A 239 5.60 -15.46 15.86
CA ARG A 239 6.24 -14.17 16.12
C ARG A 239 5.46 -13.33 17.12
N ARG A 240 6.21 -12.64 17.97
CA ARG A 240 5.77 -11.48 18.74
C ARG A 240 6.79 -10.35 18.60
N HIS A 241 6.38 -9.12 18.88
CA HIS A 241 7.26 -7.96 18.77
C HIS A 241 6.94 -6.90 19.83
N LEU A 242 7.93 -6.07 20.11
CA LEU A 242 7.75 -4.80 20.81
C LEU A 242 7.76 -3.68 19.76
N THR A 243 6.84 -2.73 19.86
CA THR A 243 6.74 -1.57 18.98
C THR A 243 7.18 -0.31 19.72
N TYR A 244 8.04 0.48 19.10
CA TYR A 244 8.53 1.75 19.65
C TYR A 244 8.21 2.90 18.70
N LYS A 245 7.51 3.91 19.21
CA LYS A 245 7.16 5.13 18.48
C LYS A 245 8.06 6.31 18.86
N SER A 246 8.82 6.20 19.94
CA SER A 246 9.84 7.16 20.34
C SER A 246 10.92 6.47 21.19
N LEU A 247 12.05 7.13 21.36
CA LEU A 247 13.13 6.64 22.25
C LEU A 247 12.69 6.54 23.71
N ASP A 248 11.80 7.42 24.16
CA ASP A 248 11.35 7.48 25.55
C ASP A 248 10.54 6.23 25.97
N GLU A 249 9.98 5.50 25.01
CA GLU A 249 9.29 4.23 25.24
C GLU A 249 10.26 3.05 25.48
N VAL A 250 11.57 3.22 25.25
CA VAL A 250 12.55 2.13 25.30
C VAL A 250 12.99 1.85 26.74
N ASP A 251 12.38 0.83 27.36
CA ASP A 251 12.90 0.24 28.60
C ASP A 251 14.01 -0.78 28.30
N ALA A 252 15.26 -0.37 28.56
CA ALA A 252 16.44 -1.21 28.38
C ALA A 252 16.40 -2.55 29.14
N LYS A 253 15.76 -2.61 30.31
CA LYS A 253 15.64 -3.86 31.09
C LYS A 253 14.68 -4.82 30.41
N VAL A 254 13.55 -4.32 29.92
CA VAL A 254 12.55 -5.10 29.18
C VAL A 254 13.16 -5.66 27.90
N VAL A 255 13.82 -4.81 27.10
CA VAL A 255 14.48 -5.23 25.85
C VAL A 255 15.49 -6.34 26.14
N LYS A 256 16.44 -6.10 27.07
CA LYS A 256 17.49 -7.07 27.39
C LYS A 256 16.91 -8.39 27.92
N ARG A 257 15.83 -8.36 28.70
CA ARG A 257 15.15 -9.56 29.21
C ARG A 257 14.64 -10.43 28.07
N PHE A 258 13.87 -9.86 27.15
CA PHE A 258 13.29 -10.61 26.03
C PHE A 258 14.35 -11.08 25.04
N VAL A 259 15.37 -10.26 24.75
CA VAL A 259 16.50 -10.66 23.89
C VAL A 259 17.25 -11.86 24.47
N LYS A 260 17.56 -11.84 25.78
CA LYS A 260 18.23 -12.97 26.45
C LYS A 260 17.40 -14.24 26.48
N ALA A 261 16.08 -14.12 26.60
CA ALA A 261 15.18 -15.27 26.55
C ALA A 261 15.10 -15.83 25.13
N ALA A 262 14.91 -14.97 24.13
CA ALA A 262 14.83 -15.37 22.72
C ALA A 262 16.12 -16.03 22.21
N SER A 263 17.30 -15.52 22.60
CA SER A 263 18.59 -16.08 22.17
C SER A 263 18.81 -17.52 22.66
N LYS A 264 18.15 -17.94 23.75
CA LYS A 264 18.19 -19.32 24.27
C LYS A 264 17.22 -20.27 23.57
N LEU A 265 16.12 -19.76 22.99
CA LEU A 265 15.11 -20.59 22.31
C LEU A 265 15.59 -21.15 20.96
N GLY A 266 16.64 -20.58 20.38
CA GLY A 266 17.33 -21.09 19.18
C GLY A 266 18.50 -22.05 19.47
N SER A 267 18.78 -22.34 20.76
CA SER A 267 19.90 -23.19 21.19
C SER A 267 19.52 -24.64 21.49
N LYS A 268 18.29 -25.07 21.17
CA LYS A 268 17.87 -26.47 21.25
C LYS A 268 17.82 -27.10 19.87
#